data_AF-A0A1M7TFH2-F1
#
_entry.id   AF-A0A1M7TFH2-F1
#
_cell.length_a   1.000
_cell.length_b   1.000
_cell.length_c   1.000
_cell.angle_alpha   90.00
_cell.angle_beta   90.00
_cell.angle_gamma   90.00
#
_symmetry.space_group_name_H-M   'P 1'
#
loop_
_entity.id
_entity.type
_entity.pdbx_description
1 polymer ?
#
loop_
_entity_poly.entity_id
_entity_poly.type
_entity_poly.pdbx_seq_one_letter_code
_entity_poly.pdbx_strand_id
1 'polypeptide(L)' 'AREVKVNAETQYMVVTGMARSNDVASDNSILSTQVADLKIEYYGKGIPLAKQKTGWLTRLMDNIWPF' A
#
# COMPACT_ATOMS: atom_id res chain seq x y z
N ALA A 1 20.64 8.24 6.96
CA ALA A 1 19.74 7.16 6.53
C ALA A 1 19.67 6.11 7.63
N ARG A 2 18.48 5.73 8.09
CA ARG A 2 18.32 4.70 9.14
C ARG A 2 17.43 3.60 8.57
N GLU A 3 18.00 2.43 8.37
CA GLU A 3 17.39 1.28 7.71
C GLU A 3 16.70 0.41 8.78
N VAL A 4 15.37 0.30 8.74
CA VAL A 4 14.62 -0.61 9.61
C VAL A 4 14.08 -1.73 8.72
N LYS A 5 14.70 -2.91 8.85
CA LYS A 5 14.36 -4.11 8.07
C LYS A 5 13.20 -4.83 8.76
N VAL A 6 12.00 -4.77 8.15
CA VAL A 6 10.85 -5.59 8.56
C VAL A 6 10.49 -6.53 7.39
N ASN A 7 10.73 -7.82 7.58
CA ASN A 7 10.10 -8.94 6.85
C ASN A 7 10.10 -8.96 5.32
N ALA A 8 11.25 -8.74 4.66
CA ALA A 8 11.52 -9.21 3.28
C ALA A 8 10.53 -8.81 2.15
N GLU A 9 9.54 -7.95 2.42
CA GLU A 9 8.70 -7.32 1.42
C GLU A 9 9.11 -5.85 1.30
N THR A 10 9.58 -5.46 0.12
CA THR A 10 9.85 -4.05 -0.16
C THR A 10 8.52 -3.31 -0.21
N GLN A 11 8.23 -2.57 0.86
CA GLN A 11 7.10 -1.67 0.96
C GLN A 11 7.58 -0.24 0.76
N TYR A 12 7.00 0.46 -0.20
CA TYR A 12 7.23 1.88 -0.43
C TYR A 12 6.07 2.66 0.16
N MET A 13 6.38 3.64 1.01
CA MET A 13 5.39 4.59 1.51
C MET A 13 5.58 5.90 0.75
N VAL A 14 4.52 6.36 0.10
CA VAL A 14 4.50 7.63 -0.62
C VAL A 14 3.58 8.59 0.13
N VAL A 15 4.12 9.75 0.50
CA VAL A 15 3.37 10.82 1.17
C VAL A 15 3.27 11.98 0.19
N THR A 16 2.04 12.43 -0.05
CA THR A 16 1.74 13.59 -0.90
C THR A 16 0.86 14.58 -0.15
N GLY A 17 0.90 15.83 -0.59
CA GLY A 17 0.10 16.91 0.00
C GLY A 17 0.60 18.27 -0.50
N MET A 18 -0.07 19.32 -0.05
CA MET A 18 0.26 20.70 -0.39
C MET A 18 0.76 21.43 0.86
N ALA A 19 1.91 22.10 0.75
CA ALA A 19 2.45 22.94 1.80
C ALA A 19 2.71 24.35 1.27
N ARG A 20 2.54 25.37 2.13
CA ARG A 20 2.86 26.75 1.77
C ARG A 20 4.33 27.03 2.06
N SER A 21 4.93 27.95 1.32
CA SER A 21 6.34 28.30 1.51
C SER A 21 6.65 28.80 2.92
N ASN A 22 5.69 29.44 3.61
CA ASN A 22 5.85 29.91 4.98
C ASN A 22 5.84 28.78 6.03
N ASP A 23 5.31 27.60 5.68
CA ASP A 23 5.24 26.46 6.60
C ASP A 23 6.56 25.63 6.59
N VAL A 24 7.52 26.00 5.71
CA VAL A 24 8.85 25.40 5.62
C VAL A 24 9.76 26.04 6.67
N ALA A 25 10.18 25.25 7.64
CA ALA A 25 11.12 25.69 8.66
C ALA A 25 12.53 25.90 8.07
N SER A 26 13.39 26.62 8.80
CA SER A 26 14.77 26.92 8.37
C SER A 26 15.64 25.68 8.16
N ASP A 27 15.25 24.54 8.70
CA ASP A 27 15.88 23.23 8.51
C ASP A 27 15.30 22.45 7.31
N ASN A 28 14.48 23.09 6.47
CA ASN A 28 13.72 22.49 5.37
C ASN A 28 12.74 21.39 5.83
N SER A 29 12.28 21.43 7.07
CA SER A 29 11.22 20.55 7.56
C SER A 29 9.84 21.19 7.46
N ILE A 30 8.81 20.34 7.38
CA ILE A 30 7.40 20.75 7.41
C ILE A 30 6.69 19.83 8.39
N LEU A 31 6.02 20.40 9.40
CA LEU A 31 5.16 19.63 10.30
C LEU A 31 3.98 19.02 9.53
N SER A 32 3.67 17.75 9.77
CA SER A 32 2.56 17.05 9.09
C SER A 32 1.20 17.73 9.29
N THR A 33 1.02 18.48 10.38
CA THR A 33 -0.19 19.27 10.66
C THR A 33 -0.34 20.49 9.75
N GLN A 34 0.74 20.93 9.10
CA GLN A 34 0.76 22.07 8.19
C GLN A 34 0.66 21.64 6.71
N VAL A 35 0.52 20.35 6.43
CA VAL A 35 0.32 19.82 5.08
C VAL A 35 -1.18 19.69 4.80
N ALA A 36 -1.69 20.51 3.87
CA ALA A 36 -3.05 20.40 3.39
C ALA A 36 -3.21 19.17 2.48
N ASP A 37 -4.38 18.53 2.53
CA ASP A 37 -4.73 17.34 1.75
C ASP A 37 -3.67 16.22 1.84
N LEU A 38 -3.15 15.99 3.05
CA LEU A 38 -2.17 14.94 3.31
C LEU A 38 -2.73 13.57 2.90
N LYS A 39 -2.07 12.93 1.92
CA LYS A 39 -2.40 11.58 1.45
C LYS A 39 -1.20 10.67 1.64
N ILE A 40 -1.48 9.47 2.16
CA ILE A 40 -0.47 8.45 2.43
C ILE A 40 -0.86 7.20 1.66
N GLU A 41 0.02 6.73 0.79
CA GLU A 41 -0.16 5.53 -0.02
C GLU A 41 0.93 4.51 0.30
N TYR A 42 0.52 3.27 0.51
CA TYR A 42 1.42 2.14 0.76
C TYR A 42 1.46 1.24 -0.47
N TYR A 43 2.63 1.14 -1.09
CA TYR A 43 2.92 0.29 -2.23
C TYR A 43 3.76 -0.90 -1.76
N GLY A 44 3.14 -2.06 -1.56
CA GLY A 44 3.88 -3.30 -1.36
C GLY A 44 4.13 -3.96 -2.71
N LYS A 45 5.38 -4.36 -3.00
CA LYS A 45 5.66 -5.30 -4.11
C LYS A 45 5.32 -6.74 -3.67
N GLY A 46 4.10 -6.94 -3.19
CA GLY A 46 3.52 -8.24 -2.92
C GLY A 46 2.82 -8.74 -4.17
N ILE A 47 2.93 -10.03 -4.47
CA ILE A 47 2.19 -10.69 -5.54
C ILE A 47 0.74 -10.21 -5.44
N PRO A 48 0.13 -9.59 -6.49
CA PRO A 48 -1.31 -9.47 -6.48
C PRO A 48 -1.77 -10.92 -6.34
N LEU A 49 -2.40 -11.27 -5.20
CA LEU A 49 -3.10 -12.53 -5.03
C LEU A 49 -4.15 -12.54 -6.13
N ALA A 50 -3.69 -13.00 -7.29
CA ALA A 50 -4.44 -13.07 -8.51
C ALA A 50 -5.54 -14.05 -8.17
N LYS A 51 -6.72 -13.47 -7.95
CA LYS A 51 -8.03 -14.10 -7.95
C LYS A 51 -7.97 -15.54 -7.47
N GLN A 52 -8.31 -15.76 -6.20
CA GLN A 52 -8.79 -17.03 -5.64
C GLN A 52 -9.23 -17.96 -6.76
N LYS A 53 -8.29 -18.78 -7.26
CA LYS A 53 -8.59 -19.70 -8.36
C LYS A 53 -9.61 -20.64 -7.75
N THR A 54 -10.82 -20.61 -8.28
CA THR A 54 -11.89 -21.57 -8.00
C THR A 54 -11.26 -22.92 -7.67
N GLY A 55 -11.40 -23.32 -6.41
CA GLY A 55 -10.71 -24.48 -5.88
C GLY A 55 -11.07 -25.72 -6.69
N TRP A 56 -10.19 -26.72 -6.72
CA TRP A 56 -10.49 -28.04 -7.28
C TRP A 56 -11.83 -28.59 -6.76
N LEU A 57 -12.21 -28.23 -5.53
CA LEU A 57 -13.48 -28.60 -4.90
C LEU A 57 -14.71 -28.05 -5.64
N THR A 58 -14.67 -26.83 -6.18
CA THR A 58 -15.80 -26.27 -6.95
C THR A 58 -15.97 -27.02 -8.29
N ARG A 59 -14.87 -27.46 -8.92
CA ARG A 59 -14.92 -28.29 -10.13
C ARG A 59 -15.45 -29.70 -9.87
N LEU A 60 -15.23 -30.26 -8.68
CA LEU A 60 -15.78 -31.56 -8.30
C LEU A 60 -17.28 -31.49 -8.00
N MET A 61 -17.74 -30.40 -7.38
CA MET A 61 -19.17 -30.20 -7.15
C MET A 61 -19.95 -30.05 -8.46
N ASP A 62 -19.42 -29.29 -9.43
CA ASP A 62 -20.04 -29.18 -10.76
C ASP A 62 -20.06 -30.52 -11.52
N ASN A 63 -19.09 -31.41 -11.31
CA ASN A 63 -19.05 -32.71 -11.99
C ASN A 63 -19.96 -33.77 -11.35
N ILE A 64 -20.37 -33.58 -10.10
CA ILE A 64 -21.26 -34.52 -9.38
C ILE A 64 -22.74 -34.23 -9.66
N TRP A 65 -23.08 -33.04 -10.16
CA TRP A 65 -24.48 -32.66 -10.41
C TRP A 65 -24.73 -32.20 -11.86
N PRO A 66 -25.19 -33.09 -12.75
CA PRO A 66 -25.57 -32.73 -14.12
C PRO A 66 -27.10 -32.56 -14.28
N PHE A 67 -27.78 -31.88 -13.35
CA PHE A 67 -29.18 -31.43 -13.46
C PHE A 67 -29.53 -30.37 -12.41
#